data_AF-A0A7W8KBK8-F1
#
_entry.id   AF-A0A7W8KBK8-F1
#
_cell.length_a   1.000
_cell.length_b   1.000
_cell.length_c   1.000
_cell.angle_alpha   90.00
_cell.angle_beta   90.00
_cell.angle_gamma   90.00
#
_symmetry.space_group_name_H-M   'P 1'
#
loop_
_entity.id
_entity.type
_entity.pdbx_description
1 polymer ?
#
loop_
_entity_poly.entity_id
_entity_poly.type
_entity_poly.pdbx_seq_one_letter_code
_entity_poly.pdbx_strand_id
1 'polypeptide(L)' 'MAAPIVEVTALKVILELPSGTDLSDRDLQRELRSRLPADAACADLGAIRELAGYLASLGYLMVRRDEPGLYRIP' A
#
# COMPACT_ATOMS: atom_id res chain seq x y z
N MET A 1 8.57 -10.72 -4.53
CA MET A 1 8.24 -9.88 -5.71
C MET A 1 6.74 -9.95 -5.91
N ALA A 2 6.01 -8.86 -5.64
CA ALA A 2 4.56 -8.83 -5.80
C ALA A 2 4.19 -8.95 -7.29
N ALA A 3 3.01 -9.47 -7.59
CA ALA A 3 2.56 -9.53 -8.98
C ALA A 3 2.40 -8.10 -9.54
N PRO A 4 2.77 -7.82 -10.81
CA PRO A 4 2.70 -6.47 -11.39
C PRO A 4 1.32 -5.80 -11.25
N ILE A 5 0.24 -6.60 -11.25
CA ILE A 5 -1.13 -6.12 -11.05
C ILE A 5 -1.37 -5.54 -9.65
N VAL A 6 -0.69 -6.08 -8.63
CA VAL A 6 -0.79 -5.61 -7.24
C VAL A 6 -0.12 -4.25 -7.11
N GLU A 7 1.07 -4.07 -7.69
CA GLU A 7 1.81 -2.80 -7.66
C GLU A 7 1.03 -1.68 -8.34
N VAL A 8 0.51 -1.94 -9.56
CA VAL A 8 -0.29 -0.96 -10.31
C VAL A 8 -1.56 -0.59 -9.55
N THR A 9 -2.21 -1.57 -8.90
CA THR A 9 -3.43 -1.30 -8.14
C THR A 9 -3.14 -0.51 -6.88
N ALA A 10 -2.04 -0.80 -6.17
CA ALA A 10 -1.61 -0.03 -5.01
C ALA A 10 -1.30 1.42 -5.38
N LEU A 11 -0.60 1.63 -6.49
CA LEU A 11 -0.32 2.96 -7.00
C LEU A 11 -1.61 3.72 -7.30
N LYS A 12 -2.59 3.09 -7.95
CA LYS A 12 -3.90 3.72 -8.23
C LYS A 12 -4.62 4.11 -6.94
N VAL A 13 -4.67 3.22 -5.94
CA VAL A 13 -5.28 3.51 -4.63
C VAL A 13 -4.63 4.74 -3.99
N ILE A 14 -3.30 4.80 -3.98
CA ILE A 14 -2.56 5.92 -3.36
C ILE A 14 -2.81 7.23 -4.11
N LEU A 15 -2.79 7.20 -5.45
CA LEU A 15 -3.01 8.40 -6.28
C LEU A 15 -4.46 8.91 -6.22
N GLU A 16 -5.43 8.08 -5.86
CA GLU A 16 -6.82 8.49 -5.67
C GLU A 16 -7.09 9.14 -4.31
N LEU A 17 -6.24 8.87 -3.32
CA LEU A 17 -6.40 9.38 -1.96
C LEU A 17 -5.79 10.78 -1.83
N PRO A 18 -6.40 11.68 -1.03
CA PRO A 18 -5.89 13.03 -0.89
C PRO A 18 -4.54 13.07 -0.17
N SER A 19 -3.66 13.97 -0.59
CA SER A 19 -2.41 14.27 0.10
C SER A 19 -2.62 14.55 1.58
N GLY A 20 -1.70 14.06 2.40
CA GLY A 20 -1.75 14.16 3.85
C GLY A 20 -2.57 13.07 4.54
N THR A 21 -3.27 12.20 3.79
CA THR A 21 -4.00 11.03 4.31
C THR A 21 -3.04 10.04 4.95
N ASP A 22 -3.35 9.61 6.18
CA ASP A 22 -2.66 8.51 6.83
C ASP A 22 -3.38 7.16 6.52
N LEU A 23 -2.61 6.12 6.23
CA LEU A 23 -3.06 4.78 5.88
C LEU A 23 -2.33 3.74 6.74
N SER A 24 -3.05 2.75 7.27
CA SER A 24 -2.42 1.60 7.91
C SER A 24 -2.17 0.44 6.94
N ASP A 25 -1.32 -0.51 7.31
CA ASP A 25 -1.14 -1.80 6.62
C ASP A 25 -2.49 -2.46 6.29
N ARG A 26 -3.43 -2.41 7.25
CA ARG A 26 -4.76 -3.03 7.12
C ARG A 26 -5.66 -2.27 6.17
N ASP A 27 -5.60 -0.93 6.17
CA ASP A 27 -6.38 -0.13 5.24
C ASP A 27 -5.89 -0.34 3.81
N LEU A 28 -4.56 -0.32 3.60
CA LEU A 28 -3.97 -0.59 2.29
C LEU A 28 -4.33 -2.01 1.82
N GLN A 29 -4.24 -3.01 2.70
CA GLN A 29 -4.66 -4.38 2.39
C GLN A 29 -6.15 -4.45 2.01
N ARG A 30 -7.03 -3.75 2.75
CA ARG A 30 -8.47 -3.73 2.49
C ARG A 30 -8.79 -3.11 1.13
N GLU A 31 -8.19 -1.97 0.81
CA GLU A 31 -8.35 -1.29 -0.48
C GLU A 31 -7.83 -2.13 -1.64
N LEU A 32 -6.73 -2.84 -1.44
CA LEU A 32 -6.19 -3.75 -2.44
C LEU A 32 -7.10 -4.96 -2.65
N ARG A 33 -7.60 -5.59 -1.58
CA ARG A 33 -8.51 -6.73 -1.68
C ARG A 33 -9.87 -6.39 -2.29
N SER A 34 -10.34 -5.15 -2.16
CA SER A 34 -11.60 -4.73 -2.77
C SER A 34 -11.48 -4.53 -4.28
N ARG A 35 -10.27 -4.24 -4.78
CA ARG A 35 -10.00 -3.92 -6.20
C ARG A 35 -9.32 -5.04 -6.96
N LEU A 36 -8.63 -5.94 -6.26
CA LEU A 36 -7.96 -7.08 -6.84
C LEU A 36 -8.86 -8.31 -6.87
N PRO A 37 -8.65 -9.23 -7.83
CA PRO A 37 -9.28 -10.54 -7.80
C PRO A 37 -8.87 -11.32 -6.53
N ALA A 38 -9.74 -12.20 -6.04
CA ALA A 38 -9.57 -12.93 -4.77
C ALA A 38 -8.27 -13.76 -4.65
N ASP A 39 -7.60 -14.04 -5.77
CA ASP A 39 -6.36 -14.81 -5.88
C ASP A 39 -5.09 -13.92 -5.88
N ALA A 40 -5.23 -12.59 -5.93
CA ALA A 40 -4.07 -11.70 -5.92
C ALA A 40 -3.38 -11.74 -4.55
N ALA A 41 -2.04 -11.78 -4.57
CA ALA A 41 -1.14 -11.96 -3.43
C ALA A 41 -1.11 -10.79 -2.40
N CYS A 42 -2.29 -10.37 -1.91
CA CYS A 42 -2.51 -9.41 -0.82
C CYS A 42 -3.03 -10.12 0.45
N ALA A 43 -2.80 -11.42 0.56
CA ALA A 43 -3.25 -12.21 1.71
C ALA A 43 -2.43 -11.91 2.98
N ASP A 44 -1.14 -11.61 2.81
CA ASP A 44 -0.18 -11.47 3.90
C ASP A 44 0.26 -10.02 4.15
N LEU A 45 0.39 -9.64 5.43
CA LEU A 45 0.80 -8.29 5.82
C LEU A 45 2.27 -8.00 5.52
N GLY A 46 3.13 -9.02 5.46
CA GLY A 46 4.53 -8.88 5.06
C GLY A 46 4.66 -8.41 3.62
N ALA A 47 3.88 -8.99 2.70
CA ALA A 47 3.83 -8.55 1.30
C ALA A 47 3.34 -7.10 1.15
N ILE A 48 2.37 -6.68 1.97
CA ILE A 48 1.89 -5.29 1.99
C ILE A 48 2.97 -4.33 2.49
N ARG A 49 3.74 -4.72 3.52
CA ARG A 49 4.84 -3.91 4.03
C ARG A 49 5.98 -3.77 3.04
N GLU A 50 6.35 -4.85 2.34
CA GLU A 50 7.33 -4.79 1.26
C GLU A 50 6.86 -3.85 0.15
N LEU A 51 5.59 -3.96 -0.26
CA LEU A 51 4.99 -3.11 -1.28
C LEU A 51 4.96 -1.64 -0.84
N ALA A 52 4.54 -1.35 0.39
CA ALA A 52 4.52 0.01 0.92
C ALA A 52 5.94 0.58 1.06
N GLY A 53 6.92 -0.23 1.44
CA GLY A 53 8.34 0.14 1.45
C GLY A 53 8.86 0.47 0.04
N TYR A 54 8.48 -0.32 -0.96
CA TYR A 54 8.81 -0.03 -2.36
C TYR A 54 8.18 1.28 -2.83
N LEU A 55 6.87 1.49 -2.58
CA LEU A 55 6.17 2.72 -2.94
C LEU A 55 6.72 3.95 -2.20
N ALA A 56 7.16 3.78 -0.96
CA ALA A 56 7.85 4.83 -0.22
C ALA A 56 9.23 5.15 -0.81
N SER A 57 9.97 4.15 -1.28
CA SER A 57 11.25 4.36 -1.98
C SER A 57 11.11 5.14 -3.29
N LEU A 58 9.93 5.05 -3.91
CA LEU A 58 9.54 5.81 -5.10
C LEU A 58 8.96 7.20 -4.77
N GLY A 59 8.77 7.51 -3.49
CA GLY A 59 8.24 8.81 -3.03
C GLY A 59 6.71 8.93 -3.06
N TYR A 60 5.97 7.84 -3.28
CA TYR A 60 4.50 7.87 -3.25
C TYR A 60 3.93 7.76 -1.84
N LEU A 61 4.73 7.31 -0.86
CA LEU A 61 4.34 7.16 0.53
C LEU A 61 5.48 7.62 1.45
N MET A 62 5.10 8.14 2.62
CA MET A 62 6.00 8.39 3.73
C MET A 62 5.74 7.38 4.85
N VAL A 63 6.73 6.56 5.18
CA VAL A 63 6.62 5.63 6.32
C VAL A 63 6.78 6.40 7.62
N ARG A 64 5.79 6.31 8.52
CA ARG A 64 5.89 6.89 9.86
C ARG A 64 6.83 6.01 10.69
N ARG A 65 7.95 6.58 11.15
CA ARG A 65 8.92 5.83 11.97
C ARG A 65 8.45 5.63 13.41
N ASP A 66 7.54 6.47 13.87
CA ASP A 66 6.97 6.41 15.22
C ASP A 66 5.91 5.30 15.36
N GLU A 67 5.26 4.92 14.25
CA GLU A 67 4.19 3.90 14.21
C GLU A 67 4.42 2.91 13.06
N PRO A 68 5.01 1.73 13.34
CA PRO A 68 5.26 0.74 12.30
C PRO A 68 3.94 0.22 11.71
N GLY A 69 3.83 0.30 10.38
CA GLY A 69 2.62 -0.05 9.65
C GLY A 69 1.65 1.11 9.43
N LEU A 70 2.09 2.35 9.70
CA LEU A 70 1.41 3.58 9.31
C LEU A 70 2.19 4.31 8.21
N TYR A 71 1.47 4.75 7.19
CA TYR A 71 1.98 5.44 6.02
C TYR A 71 1.23 6.74 5.83
N ARG A 72 1.87 7.74 5.25
CA ARG A 72 1.24 8.99 4.86
C ARG A 72 1.45 9.26 3.39
N ILE A 73 0.40 9.71 2.72
CA ILE A 73 0.51 10.18 1.34
C ILE A 73 1.10 11.60 1.39
N PRO A 74 2.20 11.88 0.67
CA PRO A 74 2.83 13.20 0.68
C PRO A 74 1.92 14.30 0.10
#